data_AF-A0A4Q7WWC2-F1
#
_entry.id   AF-A0A4Q7WWC2-F1
#
_cell.length_a   1.000
_cell.length_b   1.000
_cell.length_c   1.000
_cell.angle_alpha   90.00
_cell.angle_beta   90.00
_cell.angle_gamma   90.00
#
_symmetry.space_group_name_H-M   'P 1'
#
loop_
_entity.id
_entity.type
_entity.pdbx_description
1 polymer ?
#
loop_
_entity_poly.entity_id
_entity_poly.type
_entity_poly.pdbx_seq_one_letter_code
_entity_poly.pdbx_strand_id
1 'polypeptide(L)'
;MAETRRGTAGAQLSVALCLSGGGYRAMLFHAGALLRMCETGWMRKLDLVSSVSGGSIAAGQLASQWDAMMSGDDIVPSYHRLVLDPLVALSRRTIDKPATITGLLTPTGSAGRVAAAYRKHLFDEKTLQDIPDHPRFIINATNMQSGALWRFSKPYARDYKIGGIEKPGIKLADAVAASSAFPPFLSPAILNFSSDAWNLPGDAPDLQHEPYTTRLVLGDGGIYDNLGLEPAKRSTTLLVSDGGGRMSPVARPHDNWVGQLRRVLAIEDHQVRALRKRALIDGYRRGEISGAYWGIRTEVGNYHIADALPCPHAEVMRLAAINTRLSKESPGERDRHKLVNWGYAVCDAALRKHVDGELSAPAGFPFAEAAL
;
A
#
# COMPACT_ATOMS: atom_id res chain seq x y z
N MET A 1 -2.95 36.34 -2.04
CA MET A 1 -4.27 36.86 -1.66
C MET A 1 -5.34 35.98 -2.30
N ALA A 2 -6.31 35.57 -1.48
CA ALA A 2 -7.61 34.98 -1.83
C ALA A 2 -7.63 33.64 -2.61
N GLU A 3 -7.29 32.55 -1.93
CA GLU A 3 -7.83 31.22 -2.26
C GLU A 3 -9.34 31.24 -1.95
N THR A 4 -10.13 31.30 -3.01
CA THR A 4 -11.60 31.40 -2.89
C THR A 4 -12.14 30.02 -2.51
N ARG A 5 -12.55 29.90 -1.24
CA ARG A 5 -13.46 28.88 -0.75
C ARG A 5 -14.71 28.85 -1.65
N ARG A 6 -14.88 27.80 -2.44
CA ARG A 6 -16.20 27.33 -2.89
C ARG A 6 -16.47 25.98 -2.24
N GLY A 7 -17.32 26.01 -1.22
CA GLY A 7 -17.86 24.83 -0.58
C GLY A 7 -19.05 24.27 -1.35
N THR A 8 -19.17 22.95 -1.34
CA THR A 8 -20.40 22.12 -1.40
C THR A 8 -19.94 20.73 -0.94
N ALA A 9 -20.65 19.90 -0.19
CA ALA A 9 -21.83 19.97 0.63
C ALA A 9 -21.67 18.81 1.64
N GLY A 10 -21.91 19.02 2.93
CA GLY A 10 -21.86 17.99 3.98
C GLY A 10 -20.54 17.22 4.09
N ALA A 11 -19.63 17.62 4.99
CA ALA A 11 -18.47 16.80 5.34
C ALA A 11 -18.95 15.54 6.07
N GLN A 12 -19.41 14.56 5.31
CA GLN A 12 -19.55 13.18 5.76
C GLN A 12 -18.17 12.79 6.30
N LEU A 13 -18.12 12.39 7.57
CA LEU A 13 -16.90 11.92 8.20
C LEU A 13 -16.33 10.80 7.33
N SER A 14 -15.27 11.08 6.57
CA SER A 14 -14.69 10.08 5.69
C SER A 14 -13.66 9.26 6.44
N VAL A 15 -13.83 7.94 6.42
CA VAL A 15 -12.85 7.00 6.97
C VAL A 15 -11.94 6.54 5.84
N ALA A 16 -10.66 6.90 5.94
CA ALA A 16 -9.65 6.43 5.01
C ALA A 16 -8.72 5.41 5.65
N LEU A 17 -8.40 4.38 4.88
CA LEU A 17 -7.37 3.40 5.19
C LEU A 17 -6.15 3.63 4.30
N CYS A 18 -4.98 3.82 4.91
CA CYS A 18 -3.71 3.92 4.22
C CYS A 18 -2.89 2.64 4.42
N LEU A 19 -2.48 2.00 3.32
CA LEU A 19 -1.66 0.79 3.30
C LEU A 19 -0.29 1.09 2.69
N SER A 20 0.74 1.12 3.53
CA SER A 20 2.07 1.56 3.13
C SER A 20 2.81 0.58 2.20
N GLY A 21 3.91 1.04 1.60
CA GLY A 21 4.86 0.18 0.90
C GLY A 21 5.74 -0.69 1.81
N GLY A 22 6.45 -1.65 1.21
CA GLY A 22 7.33 -2.59 1.93
C GLY A 22 7.36 -4.01 1.35
N GLY A 23 6.99 -4.16 0.07
CA GLY A 23 6.96 -5.44 -0.64
C GLY A 23 6.04 -6.48 -0.03
N TYR A 24 6.37 -7.76 -0.19
CA TYR A 24 5.50 -8.87 0.20
C TYR A 24 5.32 -9.02 1.70
N ARG A 25 6.33 -8.60 2.47
CA ARG A 25 6.22 -8.52 3.93
C ARG A 25 5.10 -7.56 4.34
N ALA A 26 5.07 -6.36 3.74
CA ALA A 26 4.00 -5.40 3.97
C ALA A 26 2.64 -5.94 3.50
N MET A 27 2.59 -6.57 2.31
CA MET A 27 1.38 -7.21 1.79
C MET A 27 0.75 -8.20 2.80
N LEU A 28 1.51 -9.14 3.34
CA LEU A 28 1.02 -10.13 4.31
C LEU A 28 0.64 -9.48 5.65
N PHE A 29 1.43 -8.52 6.12
CA PHE A 29 1.11 -7.72 7.30
C PHE A 29 -0.23 -6.99 7.13
N HIS A 30 -0.44 -6.32 6.00
CA HIS A 30 -1.72 -5.65 5.69
C HIS A 30 -2.86 -6.66 5.56
N ALA A 31 -2.63 -7.84 4.98
CA ALA A 31 -3.65 -8.88 4.87
C ALA A 31 -4.21 -9.32 6.24
N GLY A 32 -3.37 -9.36 7.28
CA GLY A 32 -3.81 -9.61 8.65
C GLY A 32 -4.58 -8.45 9.26
N ALA A 33 -4.10 -7.21 9.06
CA ALA A 33 -4.80 -6.02 9.55
C ALA A 33 -6.20 -5.89 8.93
N LEU A 34 -6.31 -6.11 7.62
CA LEU A 34 -7.57 -6.09 6.88
C LEU A 34 -8.54 -7.17 7.36
N LEU A 35 -8.06 -8.38 7.70
CA LEU A 35 -8.89 -9.42 8.32
C LEU A 35 -9.51 -8.91 9.62
N ARG A 36 -8.72 -8.28 10.50
CA ARG A 36 -9.24 -7.72 11.74
C ARG A 36 -10.27 -6.61 11.51
N MET A 37 -10.08 -5.81 10.47
CA MET A 37 -11.06 -4.79 10.06
C MET A 37 -12.38 -5.40 9.57
N CYS A 38 -12.35 -6.59 8.94
CA CYS A 38 -13.57 -7.33 8.60
C CYS A 38 -14.33 -7.77 9.87
N GLU A 39 -13.63 -8.39 10.82
CA GLU A 39 -14.23 -8.88 12.08
C GLU A 39 -14.82 -7.77 12.95
N THR A 40 -14.17 -6.61 12.98
CA THR A 40 -14.58 -5.46 13.79
C THR A 40 -15.64 -4.58 13.11
N GLY A 41 -16.06 -4.93 11.88
CA GLY A 41 -17.00 -4.16 11.08
C GLY A 41 -16.44 -2.84 10.51
N TRP A 42 -15.19 -2.49 10.81
CA TRP A 42 -14.55 -1.27 10.31
C TRP A 42 -14.30 -1.29 8.81
N MET A 43 -14.24 -2.46 8.18
CA MET A 43 -14.16 -2.57 6.71
C MET A 43 -15.33 -1.88 6.00
N ARG A 44 -16.56 -2.02 6.52
CA ARG A 44 -17.77 -1.43 5.92
C ARG A 44 -17.87 0.09 6.12
N LYS A 45 -17.04 0.66 7.01
CA LYS A 45 -17.01 2.10 7.29
C LYS A 45 -16.06 2.86 6.35
N LEU A 46 -15.28 2.17 5.54
CA LEU A 46 -14.29 2.81 4.67
C LEU A 46 -14.96 3.61 3.55
N ASP A 47 -14.43 4.80 3.29
CA ASP A 47 -14.77 5.66 2.15
C ASP A 47 -13.62 5.75 1.14
N LEU A 48 -12.39 5.52 1.61
CA LEU A 48 -11.18 5.63 0.82
C LEU A 48 -10.16 4.58 1.26
N VAL A 49 -9.54 3.92 0.29
CA VAL A 49 -8.34 3.09 0.50
C VAL A 49 -7.22 3.67 -0.33
N SER A 50 -6.16 4.15 0.31
CA SER A 50 -4.95 4.62 -0.35
C SER A 50 -3.81 3.64 -0.12
N SER A 51 -3.11 3.25 -1.19
CA SER A 51 -2.12 2.17 -1.11
C SER A 51 -0.85 2.47 -1.86
N VAL A 52 0.24 1.85 -1.42
CA VAL A 52 1.57 1.99 -2.02
C VAL A 52 2.26 0.63 -2.10
N SER A 53 2.87 0.29 -3.25
CA SER A 53 3.77 -0.85 -3.39
C SER A 53 3.16 -2.17 -2.87
N GLY A 54 3.78 -2.84 -1.89
CA GLY A 54 3.24 -4.02 -1.22
C GLY A 54 1.82 -3.85 -0.66
N GLY A 55 1.49 -2.66 -0.14
CA GLY A 55 0.12 -2.30 0.24
C GLY A 55 -0.83 -2.23 -0.95
N SER A 56 -0.37 -1.84 -2.14
CA SER A 56 -1.17 -1.86 -3.37
C SER A 56 -1.46 -3.27 -3.87
N ILE A 57 -0.63 -4.27 -3.55
CA ILE A 57 -0.94 -5.67 -3.86
C ILE A 57 -2.14 -6.13 -3.02
N ALA A 58 -2.11 -5.87 -1.71
CA ALA A 58 -3.21 -6.19 -0.80
C ALA A 58 -4.48 -5.40 -1.14
N ALA A 59 -4.35 -4.08 -1.36
CA ALA A 59 -5.46 -3.21 -1.74
C ALA A 59 -6.06 -3.58 -3.09
N GLY A 60 -5.23 -3.92 -4.09
CA GLY A 60 -5.69 -4.35 -5.40
C GLY A 60 -6.50 -5.64 -5.32
N GLN A 61 -6.06 -6.61 -4.51
CA GLN A 61 -6.81 -7.86 -4.33
C GLN A 61 -8.15 -7.59 -3.66
N LEU A 62 -8.13 -6.80 -2.58
CA LEU A 62 -9.33 -6.36 -1.87
C LEU A 62 -10.32 -5.64 -2.81
N ALA A 63 -9.84 -4.67 -3.59
CA ALA A 63 -10.63 -3.90 -4.54
C ALA A 63 -11.26 -4.81 -5.61
N SER A 64 -10.49 -5.75 -6.15
CA SER A 64 -10.96 -6.64 -7.19
C SER A 64 -12.07 -7.60 -6.74
N GLN A 65 -12.17 -7.85 -5.44
CA GLN A 65 -13.14 -8.78 -4.85
C GLN A 65 -14.16 -8.08 -3.95
N TRP A 66 -14.17 -6.75 -3.91
CA TRP A 66 -14.93 -5.98 -2.95
C TRP A 66 -16.43 -6.28 -3.00
N ASP A 67 -17.04 -6.20 -4.18
CA ASP A 67 -18.48 -6.40 -4.33
C ASP A 67 -18.89 -7.83 -3.98
N ALA A 68 -18.09 -8.82 -4.39
CA ALA A 68 -18.31 -10.23 -4.06
C ALA A 68 -18.19 -10.49 -2.55
N MET A 69 -17.26 -9.81 -1.88
CA MET A 69 -17.06 -9.91 -0.44
C MET A 69 -18.18 -9.20 0.34
N MET A 70 -18.67 -8.06 -0.15
CA MET A 70 -19.69 -7.24 0.53
C MET A 70 -21.12 -7.74 0.34
N SER A 71 -21.37 -8.49 -0.74
CA SER A 71 -22.70 -9.05 -1.06
C SER A 71 -23.06 -10.30 -0.24
N GLY A 72 -22.10 -10.92 0.45
CA GLY A 72 -22.34 -12.10 1.28
C GLY A 72 -22.82 -11.78 2.69
N ASP A 73 -23.46 -12.77 3.33
CA ASP A 73 -23.97 -12.66 4.71
C ASP A 73 -22.84 -12.48 5.74
N ASP A 74 -21.70 -13.17 5.52
CA ASP A 74 -20.50 -13.06 6.35
C ASP A 74 -19.27 -12.64 5.53
N ILE A 75 -18.70 -11.51 5.94
CA ILE A 75 -17.53 -10.88 5.32
C ILE A 75 -16.26 -11.67 5.62
N VAL A 76 -16.14 -12.34 6.78
CA VAL A 76 -14.89 -12.95 7.23
C VAL A 76 -14.51 -14.19 6.41
N PRO A 77 -15.39 -15.21 6.22
CA PRO A 77 -15.10 -16.34 5.36
C PRO A 77 -14.87 -15.93 3.89
N SER A 78 -15.60 -14.92 3.44
CA SER A 78 -15.44 -14.36 2.09
C SER A 78 -14.08 -13.69 1.93
N TYR A 79 -13.62 -12.92 2.92
CA TYR A 79 -12.30 -12.30 2.95
C TYR A 79 -11.18 -13.35 2.94
N HIS A 80 -11.31 -14.42 3.74
CA HIS A 80 -10.35 -15.52 3.73
C HIS A 80 -10.16 -16.09 2.32
N ARG A 81 -11.26 -16.55 1.71
CA ARG A 81 -11.25 -17.22 0.40
C ARG A 81 -10.83 -16.29 -0.74
N LEU A 82 -11.34 -15.06 -0.76
CA LEU A 82 -11.21 -14.16 -1.90
C LEU A 82 -9.98 -13.24 -1.79
N VAL A 83 -9.47 -12.97 -0.60
CA VAL A 83 -8.38 -11.99 -0.39
C VAL A 83 -7.18 -12.62 0.30
N LEU A 84 -7.35 -13.19 1.49
CA LEU A 84 -6.21 -13.67 2.28
C LEU A 84 -5.50 -14.84 1.60
N ASP A 85 -6.24 -15.88 1.21
CA ASP A 85 -5.66 -17.10 0.62
C ASP A 85 -4.93 -16.81 -0.71
N PRO A 86 -5.48 -16.00 -1.64
CA PRO A 86 -4.73 -15.58 -2.84
C PRO A 86 -3.44 -14.81 -2.52
N LEU A 87 -3.44 -13.91 -1.53
CA LEU A 87 -2.24 -13.15 -1.14
C LEU A 87 -1.17 -14.06 -0.51
N VAL A 88 -1.58 -15.00 0.35
CA VAL A 88 -0.67 -16.02 0.90
C VAL A 88 -0.14 -16.91 -0.23
N ALA A 89 -0.99 -17.37 -1.15
CA ALA A 89 -0.58 -18.19 -2.29
C ALA A 89 0.40 -17.45 -3.22
N LEU A 90 0.19 -16.15 -3.46
CA LEU A 90 1.11 -15.31 -4.22
C LEU A 90 2.48 -15.23 -3.53
N SER A 91 2.50 -15.08 -2.20
CA SER A 91 3.75 -14.99 -1.42
C SER A 91 4.62 -16.26 -1.44
N ARG A 92 4.06 -17.40 -1.91
CA ARG A 92 4.79 -18.66 -2.14
C ARG A 92 5.50 -18.70 -3.50
N ARG A 93 5.25 -17.73 -4.38
CA ARG A 93 5.82 -17.68 -5.72
C ARG A 93 7.16 -16.94 -5.74
N THR A 94 8.00 -17.22 -6.72
CA THR A 94 9.16 -16.37 -7.02
C THR A 94 8.81 -15.53 -8.23
N ILE A 95 8.52 -14.25 -8.03
CA ILE A 95 8.39 -13.29 -9.14
C ILE A 95 9.74 -12.58 -9.37
N ASP A 96 10.61 -12.53 -8.35
CA ASP A 96 11.94 -11.89 -8.38
C ASP A 96 13.10 -12.90 -8.55
N LYS A 97 13.08 -13.73 -9.62
CA LYS A 97 14.35 -14.34 -10.03
C LYS A 97 15.32 -13.20 -10.42
N PRO A 98 16.61 -13.25 -10.05
CA PRO A 98 17.54 -12.21 -10.44
C PRO A 98 17.53 -12.10 -11.97
N ALA A 99 16.91 -11.02 -12.44
CA ALA A 99 16.84 -10.63 -13.83
C ALA A 99 18.18 -10.03 -14.25
N THR A 100 19.29 -10.65 -13.86
CA THR A 100 20.61 -10.10 -14.12
C THR A 100 20.98 -10.15 -15.60
N ILE A 101 20.22 -10.85 -16.46
CA ILE A 101 20.46 -10.88 -17.91
C ILE A 101 19.17 -10.79 -18.77
N THR A 102 18.02 -11.32 -18.32
CA THR A 102 16.80 -11.37 -19.19
C THR A 102 15.87 -10.15 -19.08
N GLY A 103 15.98 -9.33 -18.03
CA GLY A 103 15.10 -8.16 -17.82
C GLY A 103 15.36 -7.00 -18.78
N LEU A 104 16.56 -6.92 -19.35
CA LEU A 104 16.94 -5.93 -20.37
C LEU A 104 16.45 -6.30 -21.79
N LEU A 105 15.93 -7.52 -22.00
CA LEU A 105 15.63 -8.05 -23.34
C LEU A 105 14.13 -8.15 -23.68
N THR A 106 13.23 -7.73 -22.77
CA THR A 106 11.78 -7.70 -23.04
C THR A 106 11.28 -6.27 -23.27
N PRO A 107 10.44 -6.00 -24.31
CA PRO A 107 9.96 -4.65 -24.63
C PRO A 107 9.26 -3.90 -23.48
N THR A 108 8.69 -4.62 -22.52
CA THR A 108 7.90 -4.09 -21.39
C THR A 108 8.68 -3.97 -20.07
N GLY A 109 9.97 -4.33 -20.04
CA GLY A 109 10.81 -4.31 -18.84
C GLY A 109 10.37 -5.26 -17.71
N SER A 110 10.98 -5.11 -16.53
CA SER A 110 10.71 -5.91 -15.33
C SER A 110 9.31 -5.67 -14.74
N ALA A 111 8.80 -4.43 -14.81
CA ALA A 111 7.45 -4.09 -14.40
C ALA A 111 6.37 -4.87 -15.19
N GLY A 112 6.55 -5.06 -16.50
CA GLY A 112 5.63 -5.86 -17.32
C GLY A 112 5.57 -7.34 -16.91
N ARG A 113 6.69 -7.91 -16.45
CA ARG A 113 6.73 -9.29 -15.92
C ARG A 113 5.98 -9.41 -14.59
N VAL A 114 6.15 -8.42 -13.71
CA VAL A 114 5.41 -8.35 -12.45
C VAL A 114 3.91 -8.20 -12.72
N ALA A 115 3.52 -7.31 -13.64
CA ALA A 115 2.13 -7.15 -14.04
C ALA A 115 1.53 -8.44 -14.62
N ALA A 116 2.27 -9.18 -15.46
CA ALA A 116 1.83 -10.48 -15.97
C ALA A 116 1.64 -11.52 -14.84
N ALA A 117 2.49 -11.51 -13.81
CA ALA A 117 2.32 -12.39 -12.66
C ALA A 117 1.09 -12.01 -11.83
N TYR A 118 0.83 -10.72 -11.63
CA TYR A 118 -0.38 -10.24 -10.94
C TYR A 118 -1.66 -10.56 -11.70
N ARG A 119 -1.67 -10.37 -13.03
CA ARG A 119 -2.75 -10.81 -13.91
C ARG A 119 -3.02 -12.31 -13.75
N LYS A 120 -1.98 -13.14 -13.81
CA LYS A 120 -2.12 -14.60 -13.71
C LYS A 120 -2.61 -15.10 -12.34
N HIS A 121 -2.28 -14.40 -11.26
CA HIS A 121 -2.42 -14.95 -9.90
C HIS A 121 -3.42 -14.21 -9.01
N LEU A 122 -3.79 -12.97 -9.33
CA LEU A 122 -4.66 -12.14 -8.51
C LEU A 122 -5.82 -11.51 -9.28
N PHE A 123 -5.53 -10.85 -10.41
CA PHE A 123 -6.46 -9.88 -10.98
C PHE A 123 -7.13 -10.31 -12.29
N ASP A 124 -6.66 -11.39 -12.93
CA ASP A 124 -7.07 -11.76 -14.28
C ASP A 124 -6.97 -10.54 -15.22
N GLU A 125 -7.97 -10.34 -16.10
CA GLU A 125 -8.04 -9.20 -17.01
C GLU A 125 -8.74 -7.96 -16.42
N LYS A 126 -8.99 -7.92 -15.09
CA LYS A 126 -9.67 -6.79 -14.46
C LYS A 126 -8.91 -5.47 -14.66
N THR A 127 -9.67 -4.42 -14.86
CA THR A 127 -9.26 -3.03 -15.03
C THR A 127 -9.62 -2.19 -13.81
N LEU A 128 -9.16 -0.95 -13.79
CA LEU A 128 -9.60 0.04 -12.79
C LEU A 128 -11.11 0.31 -12.86
N GLN A 129 -11.79 -0.05 -13.95
CA GLN A 129 -13.25 0.10 -14.06
C GLN A 129 -14.02 -1.05 -13.39
N ASP A 130 -13.35 -2.17 -13.11
CA ASP A 130 -13.93 -3.39 -12.50
C ASP A 130 -13.83 -3.42 -10.96
N ILE A 131 -13.37 -2.33 -10.34
CA ILE A 131 -13.29 -2.17 -8.88
C ILE A 131 -14.50 -1.34 -8.38
N PRO A 132 -14.81 -1.31 -7.08
CA PRO A 132 -16.02 -0.62 -6.60
C PRO A 132 -15.92 0.90 -6.76
N ASP A 133 -17.07 1.56 -6.85
CA ASP A 133 -17.16 3.03 -6.81
C ASP A 133 -16.97 3.57 -5.38
N HIS A 134 -17.40 2.80 -4.37
CA HIS A 134 -17.25 3.12 -2.95
C HIS A 134 -16.89 1.85 -2.14
N PRO A 135 -15.85 1.89 -1.29
CA PRO A 135 -14.91 3.00 -1.09
C PRO A 135 -14.05 3.23 -2.33
N ARG A 136 -13.52 4.45 -2.44
CA ARG A 136 -12.60 4.77 -3.52
C ARG A 136 -11.24 4.12 -3.27
N PHE A 137 -10.78 3.30 -4.19
CA PHE A 137 -9.41 2.80 -4.18
C PHE A 137 -8.48 3.74 -4.95
N ILE A 138 -7.37 4.14 -4.31
CA ILE A 138 -6.30 4.95 -4.90
C ILE A 138 -4.98 4.21 -4.76
N ILE A 139 -4.47 3.70 -5.88
CA ILE A 139 -3.17 3.07 -5.99
C ILE A 139 -2.15 4.13 -6.40
N ASN A 140 -1.12 4.35 -5.58
CA ASN A 140 -0.17 5.43 -5.77
C ASN A 140 1.12 4.96 -6.46
N ALA A 141 1.57 5.72 -7.46
CA ALA A 141 2.89 5.62 -8.08
C ALA A 141 3.56 7.00 -8.11
N THR A 142 4.84 7.05 -8.44
CA THR A 142 5.57 8.31 -8.58
C THR A 142 5.81 8.58 -10.07
N ASN A 143 5.33 9.73 -10.57
CA ASN A 143 5.67 10.16 -11.92
C ASN A 143 7.11 10.67 -11.95
N MET A 144 7.99 9.92 -12.61
CA MET A 144 9.43 10.23 -12.69
C MET A 144 9.73 11.43 -13.60
N GLN A 145 8.79 11.80 -14.48
CA GLN A 145 8.92 12.94 -15.38
C GLN A 145 8.51 14.25 -14.70
N SER A 146 7.41 14.25 -13.95
CA SER A 146 6.87 15.45 -13.29
C SER A 146 7.35 15.62 -11.83
N GLY A 147 7.85 14.54 -11.23
CA GLY A 147 8.19 14.46 -9.80
C GLY A 147 6.97 14.48 -8.87
N ALA A 148 5.76 14.30 -9.41
CA ALA A 148 4.51 14.31 -8.65
C ALA A 148 3.98 12.91 -8.35
N LEU A 149 3.03 12.85 -7.42
CA LEU A 149 2.28 11.63 -7.12
C LEU A 149 1.29 11.32 -8.26
N TRP A 150 1.48 10.18 -8.91
CA TRP A 150 0.53 9.63 -9.86
C TRP A 150 -0.48 8.75 -9.13
N ARG A 151 -1.77 9.00 -9.35
CA ARG A 151 -2.86 8.33 -8.64
C ARG A 151 -3.70 7.55 -9.64
N PHE A 152 -3.73 6.22 -9.49
CA PHE A 152 -4.65 5.35 -10.21
C PHE A 152 -5.92 5.12 -9.39
N SER A 153 -7.08 5.32 -10.01
CA SER A 153 -8.38 5.06 -9.41
C SER A 153 -9.41 4.80 -10.50
N LYS A 154 -10.58 4.25 -10.14
CA LYS A 154 -11.71 4.09 -11.06
C LYS A 154 -12.10 5.39 -11.79
N PRO A 155 -12.33 6.54 -11.11
CA PRO A 155 -12.74 7.76 -11.79
C PRO A 155 -11.62 8.43 -12.59
N TYR A 156 -10.35 8.24 -12.23
CA TYR A 156 -9.22 8.89 -12.91
C TYR A 156 -7.89 8.17 -12.73
N ALA A 157 -6.99 8.36 -13.69
CA ALA A 157 -5.54 8.16 -13.53
C ALA A 157 -4.84 9.49 -13.82
N ARG A 158 -4.23 10.13 -12.81
CA ARG A 158 -3.66 11.48 -12.97
C ARG A 158 -2.55 11.81 -11.98
N ASP A 159 -1.73 12.80 -12.35
CA ASP A 159 -1.06 13.68 -11.39
C ASP A 159 -1.57 15.12 -11.57
N TYR A 160 -1.29 15.99 -10.60
CA TYR A 160 -1.83 17.36 -10.62
C TYR A 160 -1.09 18.27 -11.60
N LYS A 161 0.15 17.97 -11.99
CA LYS A 161 0.96 18.82 -12.86
C LYS A 161 0.59 18.61 -14.32
N ILE A 162 0.64 17.36 -14.78
CA ILE A 162 0.45 17.01 -16.19
C ILE A 162 -1.00 16.69 -16.54
N GLY A 163 -1.88 16.57 -15.54
CA GLY A 163 -3.27 16.17 -15.71
C GLY A 163 -3.44 14.66 -15.75
N GLY A 164 -4.45 14.18 -16.47
CA GLY A 164 -4.64 12.74 -16.61
C GLY A 164 -5.80 12.31 -17.50
N ILE A 165 -6.28 11.12 -17.19
CA ILE A 165 -7.29 10.38 -17.95
C ILE A 165 -8.48 10.13 -17.03
N GLU A 166 -9.67 10.55 -17.44
CA GLU A 166 -10.94 10.19 -16.82
C GLU A 166 -11.33 8.76 -17.18
N LYS A 167 -11.89 8.01 -16.22
CA LYS A 167 -12.33 6.61 -16.38
C LYS A 167 -11.31 5.73 -17.14
N PRO A 168 -10.06 5.64 -16.64
CA PRO A 168 -8.99 4.95 -17.34
C PRO A 168 -9.29 3.44 -17.53
N GLY A 169 -9.15 2.95 -18.77
CA GLY A 169 -9.18 1.52 -19.10
C GLY A 169 -7.89 0.76 -18.76
N ILE A 170 -7.16 1.20 -17.73
CA ILE A 170 -5.88 0.61 -17.34
C ILE A 170 -6.14 -0.69 -16.57
N LYS A 171 -5.39 -1.76 -16.88
CA LYS A 171 -5.48 -3.01 -16.14
C LYS A 171 -5.06 -2.81 -14.69
N LEU A 172 -5.80 -3.39 -13.75
CA LEU A 172 -5.50 -3.30 -12.32
C LEU A 172 -4.09 -3.82 -12.03
N ALA A 173 -3.70 -4.91 -12.71
CA ALA A 173 -2.36 -5.48 -12.63
C ALA A 173 -1.24 -4.50 -13.00
N ASP A 174 -1.45 -3.66 -14.03
CA ASP A 174 -0.46 -2.70 -14.49
C ASP A 174 -0.34 -1.52 -13.50
N ALA A 175 -1.46 -1.06 -12.92
CA ALA A 175 -1.47 -0.04 -11.88
C ALA A 175 -0.75 -0.50 -10.60
N VAL A 176 -1.03 -1.72 -10.13
CA VAL A 176 -0.37 -2.31 -8.95
C VAL A 176 1.12 -2.58 -9.21
N ALA A 177 1.48 -3.05 -10.41
CA ALA A 177 2.87 -3.24 -10.80
C ALA A 177 3.64 -1.92 -10.86
N ALA A 178 3.05 -0.85 -11.42
CA ALA A 178 3.64 0.48 -11.43
C ALA A 178 3.85 1.02 -10.00
N SER A 179 2.87 0.83 -9.12
CA SER A 179 2.97 1.20 -7.70
C SER A 179 4.08 0.45 -6.96
N SER A 180 4.47 -0.73 -7.44
CA SER A 180 5.50 -1.62 -6.87
C SER A 180 6.85 -1.56 -7.60
N ALA A 181 7.02 -0.64 -8.57
CA ALA A 181 8.19 -0.55 -9.43
C ALA A 181 9.40 0.08 -8.70
N PHE A 182 9.88 -0.58 -7.65
CA PHE A 182 10.96 -0.03 -6.81
C PHE A 182 12.34 -0.13 -7.51
N PRO A 183 13.12 0.96 -7.55
CA PRO A 183 14.46 0.95 -8.13
C PRO A 183 15.45 0.03 -7.40
N PRO A 184 16.51 -0.47 -8.06
CA PRO A 184 16.80 -0.35 -9.50
C PRO A 184 16.21 -1.50 -10.34
N PHE A 185 15.62 -2.53 -9.72
CA PHE A 185 15.34 -3.79 -10.40
C PHE A 185 13.96 -3.83 -11.09
N LEU A 186 12.97 -3.14 -10.52
CA LEU A 186 11.59 -3.13 -11.03
C LEU A 186 11.19 -1.79 -11.69
N SER A 187 12.05 -0.79 -11.56
CA SER A 187 11.87 0.56 -12.12
C SER A 187 12.58 0.70 -13.48
N PRO A 188 12.07 1.55 -14.39
CA PRO A 188 10.75 2.19 -14.34
C PRO A 188 9.64 1.27 -14.87
N ALA A 189 8.40 1.53 -14.43
CA ALA A 189 7.22 1.07 -15.14
C ALA A 189 6.86 2.09 -16.23
N ILE A 190 6.63 1.62 -17.46
CA ILE A 190 6.27 2.47 -18.60
C ILE A 190 4.86 2.14 -19.02
N LEU A 191 3.98 3.15 -19.05
CA LEU A 191 2.64 3.07 -19.61
C LEU A 191 2.57 3.99 -20.83
N ASN A 192 2.13 3.44 -21.96
CA ASN A 192 1.95 4.21 -23.18
C ASN A 192 0.45 4.49 -23.38
N PHE A 193 0.14 5.71 -23.80
CA PHE A 193 -1.22 6.17 -24.07
C PHE A 193 -1.29 6.78 -25.46
N SER A 194 -2.48 6.72 -26.06
CA SER A 194 -2.79 7.50 -27.25
C SER A 194 -2.86 8.99 -26.88
N SER A 195 -2.48 9.88 -27.80
CA SER A 195 -2.44 11.32 -27.56
C SER A 195 -3.80 11.93 -27.24
N ASP A 196 -4.89 11.30 -27.67
CA ASP A 196 -6.28 11.68 -27.43
C ASP A 196 -6.87 11.15 -26.11
N ALA A 197 -6.17 10.24 -25.41
CA ALA A 197 -6.66 9.67 -24.15
C ALA A 197 -6.67 10.71 -23.00
N TRP A 198 -5.87 11.77 -23.11
CA TRP A 198 -5.65 12.75 -22.04
C TRP A 198 -6.72 13.84 -22.05
N ASN A 199 -7.64 13.77 -21.09
CA ASN A 199 -8.84 14.64 -21.06
C ASN A 199 -9.03 15.40 -19.74
N LEU A 200 -8.19 15.16 -18.73
CA LEU A 200 -8.17 15.95 -17.50
C LEU A 200 -7.02 16.94 -17.55
N PRO A 201 -7.28 18.25 -17.36
CA PRO A 201 -6.22 19.26 -17.36
C PRO A 201 -5.30 19.13 -16.15
N GLY A 202 -4.04 19.51 -16.36
CA GLY A 202 -3.04 19.70 -15.31
C GLY A 202 -2.90 21.16 -14.89
N ASP A 203 -2.29 21.39 -13.74
CA ASP A 203 -1.97 22.71 -13.20
C ASP A 203 -0.68 23.30 -13.83
N ALA A 204 0.08 22.49 -14.58
CA ALA A 204 1.28 22.88 -15.31
C ALA A 204 1.08 22.64 -16.82
N PRO A 205 0.53 23.63 -17.56
CA PRO A 205 0.20 23.47 -18.98
C PRO A 205 1.42 23.14 -19.85
N ASP A 206 2.61 23.58 -19.43
CA ASP A 206 3.90 23.29 -20.05
C ASP A 206 4.33 21.83 -19.93
N LEU A 207 3.60 21.00 -19.18
CA LEU A 207 3.85 19.57 -19.04
C LEU A 207 2.70 18.71 -19.62
N GLN A 208 1.64 19.32 -20.16
CA GLN A 208 0.51 18.58 -20.76
C GLN A 208 0.70 18.43 -22.28
N HIS A 209 1.84 17.87 -22.69
CA HIS A 209 2.17 17.60 -24.09
C HIS A 209 3.03 16.33 -24.22
N GLU A 210 3.25 15.86 -25.45
CA GLU A 210 4.15 14.72 -25.67
C GLU A 210 5.60 15.06 -25.29
N PRO A 211 6.34 14.18 -24.58
CA PRO A 211 6.00 12.79 -24.28
C PRO A 211 5.32 12.58 -22.92
N TYR A 212 5.05 13.63 -22.14
CA TYR A 212 4.43 13.51 -20.80
C TYR A 212 3.04 12.86 -20.85
N THR A 213 2.29 13.06 -21.92
CA THR A 213 0.93 12.53 -22.09
C THR A 213 0.85 11.21 -22.88
N THR A 214 1.91 10.80 -23.59
CA THR A 214 1.91 9.58 -24.41
C THR A 214 2.80 8.47 -23.86
N ARG A 215 3.83 8.80 -23.08
CA ARG A 215 4.75 7.83 -22.48
C ARG A 215 5.02 8.17 -21.03
N LEU A 216 4.23 7.60 -20.15
CA LEU A 216 4.30 7.81 -18.72
C LEU A 216 5.36 6.90 -18.09
N VAL A 217 6.33 7.51 -17.40
CA VAL A 217 7.42 6.83 -16.69
C VAL A 217 7.16 6.89 -15.20
N LEU A 218 6.88 5.73 -14.61
CA LEU A 218 6.49 5.59 -13.22
C LEU A 218 7.53 4.82 -12.40
N GLY A 219 7.71 5.25 -11.16
CA GLY A 219 8.37 4.49 -10.11
C GLY A 219 7.40 4.13 -8.98
N ASP A 220 7.89 3.33 -8.04
CA ASP A 220 7.15 2.98 -6.82
C ASP A 220 6.59 4.23 -6.12
N GLY A 221 5.35 4.16 -5.62
CA GLY A 221 4.69 5.29 -4.94
C GLY A 221 5.42 5.72 -3.67
N GLY A 222 6.24 4.83 -3.09
CA GLY A 222 7.04 5.08 -1.91
C GLY A 222 8.15 6.10 -2.11
N ILE A 223 8.55 6.38 -3.36
CA ILE A 223 9.50 7.46 -3.68
C ILE A 223 8.92 8.82 -3.27
N TYR A 224 7.61 9.02 -3.43
CA TYR A 224 6.93 10.27 -3.08
C TYR A 224 6.26 10.24 -1.70
N ASP A 225 5.50 9.18 -1.41
CA ASP A 225 4.74 9.04 -0.17
C ASP A 225 4.48 7.57 0.19
N ASN A 226 5.45 6.93 0.86
CA ASN A 226 5.32 5.51 1.22
C ASN A 226 4.14 5.19 2.14
N LEU A 227 3.64 6.14 2.91
CA LEU A 227 2.51 5.93 3.80
C LEU A 227 1.16 6.09 3.09
N GLY A 228 1.13 6.60 1.85
CA GLY A 228 -0.12 6.81 1.12
C GLY A 228 -1.07 7.82 1.78
N LEU A 229 -0.53 8.81 2.49
CA LEU A 229 -1.30 9.80 3.25
C LEU A 229 -1.84 10.92 2.36
N GLU A 230 -1.12 11.27 1.30
CA GLU A 230 -1.41 12.44 0.48
C GLU A 230 -2.80 12.40 -0.18
N PRO A 231 -3.31 11.27 -0.70
CA PRO A 231 -4.69 11.18 -1.16
C PRO A 231 -5.73 11.20 -0.03
N ALA A 232 -5.35 10.78 1.18
CA ALA A 232 -6.22 10.64 2.33
C ALA A 232 -6.24 11.88 3.26
N LYS A 233 -5.37 12.87 3.04
CA LYS A 233 -5.15 14.01 3.96
C LYS A 233 -6.37 14.86 4.33
N ARG A 234 -7.47 14.76 3.56
CA ARG A 234 -8.74 15.47 3.82
C ARG A 234 -9.75 14.64 4.62
N SER A 235 -9.38 13.43 5.01
CA SER A 235 -10.27 12.52 5.72
C SER A 235 -10.30 12.86 7.21
N THR A 236 -11.46 12.69 7.83
CA THR A 236 -11.66 13.00 9.25
C THR A 236 -11.14 11.87 10.14
N THR A 237 -11.19 10.63 9.63
CA THR A 237 -10.63 9.45 10.30
C THR A 237 -9.58 8.81 9.40
N LEU A 238 -8.34 8.73 9.89
CA LEU A 238 -7.22 8.08 9.21
C LEU A 238 -6.79 6.83 9.96
N LEU A 239 -6.99 5.68 9.33
CA LEU A 239 -6.44 4.39 9.74
C LEU A 239 -5.19 4.12 8.91
N VAL A 240 -4.03 3.96 9.54
CA VAL A 240 -2.75 3.87 8.84
C VAL A 240 -2.01 2.60 9.24
N SER A 241 -1.89 1.68 8.28
CA SER A 241 -1.11 0.45 8.40
C SER A 241 0.26 0.63 7.74
N ASP A 242 1.33 0.52 8.55
CA ASP A 242 2.72 0.71 8.10
C ASP A 242 3.52 -0.60 8.12
N GLY A 243 3.55 -1.29 6.98
CA GLY A 243 4.38 -2.47 6.72
C GLY A 243 5.84 -2.13 6.32
N GLY A 244 6.19 -0.84 6.33
CA GLY A 244 7.47 -0.31 5.88
C GLY A 244 8.66 -0.80 6.71
N GLY A 245 9.78 -1.03 6.03
CA GLY A 245 11.04 -1.31 6.71
C GLY A 245 11.58 -0.04 7.37
N ARG A 246 12.39 -0.18 8.42
CA ARG A 246 13.17 0.93 9.00
C ARG A 246 14.62 0.81 8.54
N MET A 247 15.26 1.95 8.34
CA MET A 247 16.70 2.01 8.14
C MET A 247 17.42 1.50 9.41
N SER A 248 18.32 0.54 9.23
CA SER A 248 19.18 0.05 10.31
C SER A 248 20.48 0.86 10.38
N PRO A 249 21.01 1.11 11.60
CA PRO A 249 22.38 1.59 11.76
C PRO A 249 23.36 0.67 11.04
N VAL A 250 24.34 1.26 10.35
CA VAL A 250 25.41 0.52 9.68
C VAL A 250 26.73 0.98 10.28
N ALA A 251 27.42 0.09 11.01
CA ALA A 251 28.66 0.44 11.70
C ALA A 251 29.78 0.82 10.74
N ARG A 252 29.82 0.21 9.55
CA ARG A 252 30.77 0.50 8.48
C ARG A 252 30.02 0.63 7.16
N PRO A 253 29.56 1.84 6.78
CA PRO A 253 28.93 2.03 5.49
C PRO A 253 29.92 1.73 4.36
N HIS A 254 29.42 1.24 3.23
CA HIS A 254 30.25 1.00 2.05
C HIS A 254 30.96 2.28 1.62
N ASP A 255 32.24 2.20 1.27
CA ASP A 255 33.07 3.31 0.79
C ASP A 255 32.90 3.62 -0.70
N ASN A 256 32.43 2.65 -1.50
CA ASN A 256 32.19 2.83 -2.92
C ASN A 256 30.97 3.73 -3.22
N TRP A 257 31.03 4.42 -4.37
CA TRP A 257 30.01 5.36 -4.84
C TRP A 257 28.59 4.79 -4.84
N VAL A 258 28.40 3.56 -5.33
CA VAL A 258 27.08 2.93 -5.42
C VAL A 258 26.49 2.64 -4.04
N GLY A 259 27.33 2.16 -3.12
CA GLY A 259 26.96 1.91 -1.74
C GLY A 259 26.62 3.19 -0.99
N GLN A 260 27.40 4.26 -1.20
CA GLN A 260 27.15 5.59 -0.64
C GLN A 260 25.84 6.19 -1.16
N LEU A 261 25.60 6.16 -2.48
CA LEU A 261 24.36 6.66 -3.07
C LEU A 261 23.13 5.93 -2.51
N ARG A 262 23.18 4.59 -2.39
CA ARG A 262 22.11 3.81 -1.76
C ARG A 262 21.90 4.20 -0.30
N ARG A 263 22.97 4.47 0.44
CA ARG A 263 22.90 4.88 1.84
C ARG A 263 22.26 6.26 1.98
N VAL A 264 22.62 7.22 1.12
CA VAL A 264 22.02 8.57 1.08
C VAL A 264 20.52 8.47 0.82
N LEU A 265 20.12 7.78 -0.26
CA LEU A 265 18.71 7.60 -0.61
C LEU A 265 17.91 6.93 0.52
N ALA A 266 18.50 5.94 1.21
CA ALA A 266 17.87 5.28 2.35
C ALA A 266 17.71 6.20 3.58
N ILE A 267 18.65 7.13 3.79
CA ILE A 267 18.56 8.12 4.88
C ILE A 267 17.48 9.15 4.56
N GLU A 268 17.46 9.68 3.33
CA GLU A 268 16.45 10.64 2.87
C GLU A 268 15.04 10.05 2.97
N ASP A 269 14.81 8.86 2.41
CA ASP A 269 13.54 8.14 2.51
C ASP A 269 13.11 7.93 3.98
N HIS A 270 14.04 7.50 4.85
CA HIS A 270 13.74 7.32 6.27
C HIS A 270 13.32 8.64 6.94
N GLN A 271 13.97 9.76 6.63
CA GLN A 271 13.60 11.06 7.20
C GLN A 271 12.24 11.53 6.71
N VAL A 272 11.95 11.41 5.42
CA VAL A 272 10.64 11.76 4.86
C VAL A 272 9.52 10.96 5.54
N ARG A 273 9.69 9.64 5.70
CA ARG A 273 8.73 8.78 6.41
C ARG A 273 8.57 9.18 7.87
N ALA A 274 9.69 9.45 8.57
CA ALA A 274 9.67 9.83 9.97
C ALA A 274 8.94 11.17 10.20
N LEU A 275 9.15 12.15 9.32
CA LEU A 275 8.46 13.45 9.36
C LEU A 275 6.96 13.29 9.10
N ARG A 276 6.56 12.55 8.05
CA ARG A 276 5.14 12.28 7.74
C ARG A 276 4.44 11.56 8.89
N LYS A 277 5.08 10.53 9.46
CA LYS A 277 4.57 9.81 10.63
C LYS A 277 4.42 10.74 11.83
N ARG A 278 5.41 11.59 12.12
CA ARG A 278 5.34 12.53 13.25
C ARG A 278 4.17 13.50 13.08
N ALA A 279 4.03 14.09 11.89
CA ALA A 279 2.92 14.98 11.57
C ALA A 279 1.56 14.29 11.76
N LEU A 280 1.42 13.03 11.32
CA LEU A 280 0.22 12.22 11.53
C LEU A 280 -0.08 12.01 13.02
N ILE A 281 0.91 11.54 13.79
CA ILE A 281 0.76 11.28 15.24
C ILE A 281 0.44 12.58 15.98
N ASP A 282 1.07 13.69 15.62
CA ASP A 282 0.79 14.98 16.24
C ASP A 282 -0.62 15.48 15.88
N GLY A 283 -1.11 15.21 14.67
CA GLY A 283 -2.51 15.46 14.27
C GLY A 283 -3.50 14.66 15.13
N TYR A 284 -3.23 13.38 15.41
CA TYR A 284 -4.03 12.59 16.35
C TYR A 284 -4.00 13.17 17.76
N ARG A 285 -2.83 13.55 18.27
CA ARG A 285 -2.68 14.11 19.62
C ARG A 285 -3.38 15.46 19.80
N ARG A 286 -3.43 16.28 18.75
CA ARG A 286 -4.16 17.56 18.74
C ARG A 286 -5.66 17.39 18.51
N GLY A 287 -6.14 16.18 18.21
CA GLY A 287 -7.55 15.93 17.88
C GLY A 287 -7.99 16.51 16.53
N GLU A 288 -7.05 16.86 15.66
CA GLU A 288 -7.34 17.40 14.31
C GLU A 288 -7.85 16.31 13.36
N ILE A 289 -7.40 15.07 13.61
CA ILE A 289 -7.74 13.88 12.84
C ILE A 289 -7.99 12.77 13.86
N SER A 290 -9.00 11.93 13.63
CA SER A 290 -9.27 10.73 14.42
C SER A 290 -8.65 9.50 13.77
N GLY A 291 -8.51 8.40 14.51
CA GLY A 291 -8.08 7.10 13.95
C GLY A 291 -6.87 6.50 14.65
N ALA A 292 -6.15 5.66 13.94
CA ALA A 292 -5.06 4.86 14.50
C ALA A 292 -3.93 4.64 13.51
N TYR A 293 -2.71 4.61 14.06
CA TYR A 293 -1.53 4.14 13.35
C TYR A 293 -1.07 2.83 13.99
N TRP A 294 -0.77 1.83 13.16
CA TRP A 294 -0.07 0.62 13.56
C TRP A 294 1.02 0.30 12.53
N GLY A 295 2.19 -0.10 13.03
CA GLY A 295 3.33 -0.39 12.18
C GLY A 295 3.95 -1.74 12.50
N ILE A 296 4.66 -2.31 11.54
CA ILE A 296 5.32 -3.60 11.66
C ILE A 296 6.40 -3.64 12.75
N ARG A 297 6.86 -2.47 13.20
CA ARG A 297 7.81 -2.30 14.31
C ARG A 297 7.20 -1.62 15.53
N THR A 298 5.87 -1.51 15.61
CA THR A 298 5.21 -1.01 16.81
C THR A 298 5.33 -2.04 17.92
N GLU A 299 5.58 -1.58 19.15
CA GLU A 299 5.45 -2.45 20.32
C GLU A 299 3.99 -2.47 20.79
N VAL A 300 3.37 -3.65 20.77
CA VAL A 300 1.95 -3.80 21.16
C VAL A 300 1.70 -3.33 22.59
N GLY A 301 2.68 -3.52 23.49
CA GLY A 301 2.59 -3.07 24.88
C GLY A 301 2.32 -1.57 25.03
N ASN A 302 2.68 -0.74 24.04
CA ASN A 302 2.43 0.70 24.06
C ASN A 302 0.93 1.06 23.93
N TYR A 303 0.08 0.12 23.48
CA TYR A 303 -1.36 0.34 23.45
C TYR A 303 -2.02 0.13 24.82
N HIS A 304 -1.33 -0.52 25.78
CA HIS A 304 -1.82 -0.77 27.13
C HIS A 304 -3.20 -1.47 27.17
N ILE A 305 -3.34 -2.53 26.36
CA ILE A 305 -4.54 -3.36 26.29
C ILE A 305 -4.28 -4.67 27.06
N ALA A 306 -5.14 -4.99 28.02
CA ALA A 306 -4.90 -6.05 29.00
C ALA A 306 -4.93 -7.47 28.41
N ASP A 307 -5.81 -7.70 27.45
CA ASP A 307 -6.05 -8.98 26.77
C ASP A 307 -5.55 -8.94 25.31
N ALA A 308 -4.49 -8.17 25.05
CA ALA A 308 -3.83 -8.16 23.75
C ALA A 308 -3.20 -9.53 23.45
N LEU A 309 -3.26 -9.94 22.18
CA LEU A 309 -2.57 -11.16 21.73
C LEU A 309 -1.06 -11.07 22.01
N PRO A 310 -0.41 -12.17 22.44
CA PRO A 310 0.99 -12.16 22.82
C PRO A 310 1.88 -11.90 21.60
N CYS A 311 2.64 -10.80 21.65
CA CYS A 311 3.52 -10.40 20.56
C CYS A 311 4.94 -10.14 21.10
N PRO A 312 5.78 -11.18 21.29
CA PRO A 312 7.12 -11.02 21.84
C PRO A 312 7.98 -10.06 20.99
N HIS A 313 8.62 -9.07 21.62
CA HIS A 313 9.40 -8.03 20.94
C HIS A 313 10.45 -8.62 19.97
N ALA A 314 11.19 -9.64 20.42
CA ALA A 314 12.22 -10.28 19.61
C ALA A 314 11.66 -10.88 18.31
N GLU A 315 10.49 -11.53 18.39
CA GLU A 315 9.88 -12.16 17.23
C GLU A 315 9.32 -11.13 16.24
N VAL A 316 8.59 -10.12 16.73
CA VAL A 316 8.05 -9.07 15.86
C VAL A 316 9.17 -8.27 15.17
N MET A 317 10.30 -8.04 15.85
CA MET A 317 11.48 -7.40 15.24
C MET A 317 12.15 -8.29 14.19
N ARG A 318 12.20 -9.61 14.41
CA ARG A 318 12.68 -10.58 13.41
C ARG A 318 11.79 -10.57 12.17
N LEU A 319 10.47 -10.64 12.35
CA LEU A 319 9.50 -10.56 11.24
C LEU A 319 9.63 -9.24 10.47
N ALA A 320 9.80 -8.12 11.18
CA ALA A 320 10.02 -6.80 10.59
C ALA A 320 11.37 -6.66 9.84
N ALA A 321 12.29 -7.60 10.04
CA ALA A 321 13.58 -7.66 9.34
C ALA A 321 13.58 -8.58 8.12
N ILE A 322 12.52 -9.39 7.92
CA ILE A 322 12.37 -10.24 6.72
C ILE A 322 12.47 -9.38 5.46
N ASN A 323 13.21 -9.86 4.47
CA ASN A 323 13.44 -9.13 3.22
C ASN A 323 12.10 -8.91 2.47
N THR A 324 11.99 -7.80 1.75
CA THR A 324 10.77 -7.38 1.05
C THR A 324 10.56 -8.08 -0.29
N ARG A 325 11.52 -8.89 -0.76
CA ARG A 325 11.54 -9.56 -2.08
C ARG A 325 10.78 -10.88 -2.08
N LEU A 326 10.29 -11.29 -3.26
CA LEU A 326 9.78 -12.64 -3.47
C LEU A 326 10.90 -13.63 -3.70
N SER A 327 11.22 -14.41 -2.68
CA SER A 327 11.99 -15.63 -2.86
C SER A 327 11.18 -16.82 -2.34
N LYS A 328 11.19 -17.93 -3.09
CA LYS A 328 10.63 -19.22 -2.62
C LYS A 328 11.21 -19.65 -1.27
N GLU A 329 12.44 -19.23 -0.98
CA GLU A 329 13.23 -19.65 0.18
C GLU A 329 13.01 -18.76 1.42
N SER A 330 12.52 -17.53 1.25
CA SER A 330 12.29 -16.59 2.35
C SER A 330 11.19 -15.56 2.03
N PRO A 331 10.20 -15.36 2.92
CA PRO A 331 10.01 -16.08 4.19
C PRO A 331 9.54 -17.53 4.02
N GLY A 332 9.88 -18.40 4.98
CA GLY A 332 9.30 -19.74 5.06
C GLY A 332 7.80 -19.70 5.32
N GLU A 333 7.10 -20.84 5.14
CA GLU A 333 5.64 -20.88 5.23
C GLU A 333 5.11 -20.35 6.57
N ARG A 334 5.71 -20.81 7.67
CA ARG A 334 5.35 -20.35 9.02
C ARG A 334 5.55 -18.85 9.21
N ASP A 335 6.60 -18.27 8.60
CA ASP A 335 6.86 -16.83 8.69
C ASP A 335 5.84 -16.01 7.90
N ARG A 336 5.28 -16.55 6.79
CA ARG A 336 4.18 -15.91 6.07
C ARG A 336 2.94 -15.78 6.95
N HIS A 337 2.54 -16.88 7.59
CA HIS A 337 1.40 -16.89 8.52
C HIS A 337 1.67 -16.01 9.75
N LYS A 338 2.90 -16.02 10.29
CA LYS A 338 3.30 -15.11 11.37
C LYS A 338 3.21 -13.64 10.98
N LEU A 339 3.54 -13.27 9.74
CA LEU A 339 3.37 -11.89 9.26
C LEU A 339 1.89 -11.47 9.22
N VAL A 340 1.00 -12.37 8.80
CA VAL A 340 -0.45 -12.13 8.86
C VAL A 340 -0.91 -11.99 10.31
N ASN A 341 -0.56 -12.94 11.18
CA ASN A 341 -0.88 -12.89 12.61
C ASN A 341 -0.38 -11.61 13.27
N TRP A 342 0.81 -11.15 12.89
CA TRP A 342 1.39 -9.90 13.40
C TRP A 342 0.56 -8.68 12.99
N GLY A 343 0.24 -8.55 11.71
CA GLY A 343 -0.60 -7.46 11.22
C GLY A 343 -1.99 -7.44 11.85
N TYR A 344 -2.57 -8.63 12.05
CA TYR A 344 -3.85 -8.81 12.72
C TYR A 344 -3.80 -8.32 14.18
N ALA A 345 -2.83 -8.80 14.96
CA ALA A 345 -2.73 -8.50 16.39
C ALA A 345 -2.44 -7.03 16.69
N VAL A 346 -1.52 -6.40 15.94
CA VAL A 346 -1.21 -4.98 16.15
C VAL A 346 -2.33 -4.06 15.67
N CYS A 347 -3.08 -4.47 14.63
CA CYS A 347 -4.27 -3.76 14.19
C CYS A 347 -5.36 -3.81 15.26
N ASP A 348 -5.62 -4.99 15.84
CA ASP A 348 -6.56 -5.14 16.95
C ASP A 348 -6.24 -4.18 18.10
N ALA A 349 -5.01 -4.24 18.62
CA ALA A 349 -4.60 -3.41 19.74
C ALA A 349 -4.74 -1.90 19.42
N ALA A 350 -4.42 -1.48 18.19
CA ALA A 350 -4.53 -0.10 17.77
C ALA A 350 -5.99 0.37 17.64
N LEU A 351 -6.87 -0.46 17.04
CA LEU A 351 -8.29 -0.16 16.90
C LEU A 351 -8.96 -0.07 18.27
N ARG A 352 -8.75 -1.06 19.14
CA ARG A 352 -9.34 -1.08 20.50
C ARG A 352 -8.87 0.10 21.35
N LYS A 353 -7.62 0.53 21.19
CA LYS A 353 -7.07 1.63 21.98
C LYS A 353 -7.54 3.01 21.50
N HIS A 354 -7.51 3.25 20.19
CA HIS A 354 -7.58 4.60 19.63
C HIS A 354 -8.84 4.88 18.83
N VAL A 355 -9.61 3.86 18.48
CA VAL A 355 -10.73 3.99 17.57
C VAL A 355 -12.04 3.60 18.23
N ASP A 356 -12.11 2.41 18.82
CA ASP A 356 -13.33 1.87 19.40
C ASP A 356 -13.02 0.86 20.51
N GLY A 357 -13.15 1.30 21.77
CA GLY A 357 -12.84 0.49 22.95
C GLY A 357 -13.83 -0.62 23.27
N GLU A 358 -15.00 -0.61 22.62
CA GLU A 358 -16.06 -1.61 22.82
C GLU A 358 -15.90 -2.82 21.89
N LEU A 359 -14.91 -2.79 20.99
CA LEU A 359 -14.60 -3.91 20.12
C LEU A 359 -14.18 -5.14 20.93
N SER A 360 -14.87 -6.26 20.71
CA SER A 360 -14.57 -7.52 21.37
C SER A 360 -13.14 -7.99 21.08
N ALA A 361 -12.46 -8.53 22.07
CA ALA A 361 -11.13 -9.12 21.89
C ALA A 361 -11.16 -10.27 20.86
N PRO A 362 -10.07 -10.47 20.10
CA PRO A 362 -9.98 -11.58 19.18
C PRO A 362 -9.94 -12.92 19.93
N ALA A 363 -10.57 -13.95 19.39
CA ALA A 363 -10.58 -15.28 19.99
C ALA A 363 -9.20 -15.97 19.95
N GLY A 364 -8.31 -15.53 19.06
CA GLY A 364 -6.97 -16.07 18.87
C GLY A 364 -6.30 -15.49 17.64
N PHE A 365 -5.16 -16.07 17.27
CA PHE A 365 -4.51 -15.75 15.99
C PHE A 365 -5.24 -16.42 14.82
N PRO A 366 -5.35 -15.74 13.65
CA PRO A 366 -5.92 -16.32 12.42
C PRO A 366 -5.27 -17.65 12.01
N PHE A 367 -3.95 -17.75 12.19
CA PHE A 367 -3.17 -18.97 11.97
C PHE A 367 -2.60 -19.49 13.30
N ALA A 368 -3.36 -20.32 14.01
CA ALA A 368 -3.00 -20.81 15.35
C ALA A 368 -1.66 -21.58 15.37
N GLU A 369 -1.35 -22.34 14.32
CA GLU A 369 -0.09 -23.07 14.14
C GLU A 369 1.14 -22.16 14.00
N ALA A 370 0.90 -20.89 13.71
CA ALA A 370 1.89 -19.85 13.49
C ALA A 370 1.75 -18.70 14.50
N ALA A 371 1.30 -18.99 15.74
CA ALA A 371 1.35 -18.02 16.84
C ALA A 371 2.77 -17.43 17.02
N LEU A 372 2.84 -16.18 17.49
CA LEU A 372 4.07 -15.38 17.58
C LEU A 372 5.01 -15.82 18.70
#